data_AF-A0A2M9MY97-F1
#
_entry.id   AF-A0A2M9MY97-F1
#
_cell.length_a   1.000
_cell.length_b   1.000
_cell.length_c   1.000
_cell.angle_alpha   90.00
_cell.angle_beta   90.00
_cell.angle_gamma   90.00
#
_symmetry.space_group_name_H-M   'P 1'
#
loop_
_entity.id
_entity.type
_entity.pdbx_description
1 polymer ?
#
loop_
_entity_poly.entity_id
_entity_poly.type
_entity_poly.pdbx_seq_one_letter_code
_entity_poly.pdbx_strand_id
1 'polypeptide(L)'
;MFYRYMHAVGTVPAYSVHMVDSTGAGDAFFGAAIGKILEIPGGFKGMTVDDVAECARFANAAGALAATQKGGIPALPDRARIERFFRELK
;
A
#
# COMPACT_ATOMS: atom_id res chain seq x y z
N MET A 1 -2.99 -7.98 -5.13
CA MET A 1 -2.17 -7.05 -5.93
C MET A 1 -1.06 -7.81 -6.62
N PHE A 2 -0.86 -7.59 -7.91
CA PHE A 2 0.25 -8.15 -8.69
C PHE A 2 1.38 -7.12 -8.79
N TYR A 3 2.62 -7.56 -8.73
CA TYR A 3 3.78 -6.72 -9.01
C TYR A 3 4.77 -7.44 -9.93
N ARG A 4 5.50 -6.64 -10.71
CA ARG A 4 6.63 -7.08 -11.51
C ARG A 4 7.77 -6.10 -11.29
N TYR A 5 8.94 -6.63 -10.98
CA TYR A 5 10.16 -5.84 -10.82
C TYR A 5 11.34 -6.58 -11.43
N MET A 6 11.95 -6.00 -12.47
CA MET A 6 12.99 -6.65 -13.28
C MET A 6 12.56 -8.04 -13.76
N HIS A 7 13.24 -9.09 -13.29
CA HIS A 7 12.96 -10.49 -13.60
C HIS A 7 12.03 -11.18 -12.58
N ALA A 8 11.64 -10.49 -11.51
CA ALA A 8 10.76 -11.00 -10.48
C ALA A 8 9.30 -10.63 -10.75
N VAL A 9 8.40 -11.56 -10.45
CA VAL A 9 6.95 -11.38 -10.44
C VAL A 9 6.41 -11.95 -9.15
N GLY A 10 5.36 -11.33 -8.63
CA GLY A 10 4.73 -11.80 -7.41
C GLY A 10 3.33 -11.26 -7.23
N THR A 11 2.63 -11.86 -6.28
CA THR A 11 1.33 -11.39 -5.83
C THR A 11 1.35 -11.20 -4.33
N VAL A 12 0.62 -10.19 -3.89
CA VAL A 12 0.37 -9.90 -2.48
C VAL A 12 -1.13 -9.97 -2.25
N PRO A 13 -1.60 -10.75 -1.26
CA PRO A 13 -3.02 -10.77 -0.93
C PRO A 13 -3.50 -9.38 -0.49
N ALA A 14 -4.77 -9.10 -0.79
CA ALA A 14 -5.43 -7.91 -0.24
C ALA A 14 -5.78 -8.16 1.23
N TYR A 15 -5.91 -7.10 2.02
CA TYR A 15 -6.39 -7.19 3.38
C TYR A 15 -7.92 -7.24 3.41
N SER A 16 -8.47 -8.19 4.17
CA SER A 16 -9.91 -8.29 4.39
C SER A 16 -10.33 -7.20 5.37
N VAL A 17 -11.22 -6.32 4.93
CA VAL A 17 -11.77 -5.21 5.73
C VAL A 17 -13.26 -5.09 5.50
N HIS A 18 -13.97 -4.44 6.43
CA HIS A 18 -15.35 -4.04 6.19
C HIS A 18 -15.39 -2.84 5.23
N MET A 19 -15.66 -3.12 3.96
CA MET A 19 -15.70 -2.11 2.91
C MET A 19 -16.99 -1.28 3.00
N VAL A 20 -16.83 0.05 3.00
CA VAL A 20 -17.92 1.04 3.01
C VAL A 20 -18.01 1.77 1.67
N ASP A 21 -16.89 2.23 1.13
CA ASP A 21 -16.82 2.99 -0.13
C ASP A 21 -15.42 2.82 -0.73
N SER A 22 -15.30 2.38 -1.98
CA SER A 22 -14.01 2.16 -2.64
C SER A 22 -13.37 3.43 -3.22
N THR A 23 -14.08 4.57 -3.17
CA THR A 23 -13.59 5.85 -3.70
C THR A 23 -12.30 6.27 -2.99
N GLY A 24 -11.23 6.53 -3.74
CA GLY A 24 -9.92 6.93 -3.19
C GLY A 24 -9.02 5.79 -2.71
N ALA A 25 -9.47 4.53 -2.76
CA ALA A 25 -8.61 3.39 -2.40
C ALA A 25 -7.38 3.25 -3.32
N GLY A 26 -7.54 3.56 -4.61
CA GLY A 26 -6.42 3.60 -5.56
C GLY A 26 -5.44 4.74 -5.28
N ASP A 27 -5.93 5.93 -4.94
CA ASP A 27 -5.09 7.08 -4.59
C ASP A 27 -4.31 6.82 -3.30
N ALA A 28 -4.95 6.23 -2.29
CA ALA A 28 -4.31 5.79 -1.05
C ALA A 28 -3.22 4.74 -1.32
N PHE A 29 -3.52 3.74 -2.16
CA PHE A 29 -2.56 2.73 -2.58
C PHE A 29 -1.34 3.38 -3.25
N PHE A 30 -1.57 4.24 -4.25
CA PHE A 30 -0.50 4.83 -5.04
C PHE A 30 0.37 5.80 -4.22
N GLY A 31 -0.27 6.64 -3.41
CA GLY A 31 0.43 7.56 -2.51
C GLY A 31 1.29 6.82 -1.49
N ALA A 32 0.76 5.76 -0.89
CA ALA A 32 1.51 4.92 0.05
C ALA A 32 2.68 4.17 -0.62
N ALA A 33 2.48 3.65 -1.85
CA ALA A 33 3.53 2.99 -2.62
C ALA A 33 4.69 3.95 -2.93
N ILE A 34 4.39 5.14 -3.47
CA ILE A 34 5.42 6.14 -3.77
C ILE A 34 6.15 6.57 -2.50
N GLY A 35 5.40 6.85 -1.42
CA GLY A 35 5.98 7.23 -0.14
C GLY A 35 6.99 6.20 0.38
N LYS A 36 6.65 4.91 0.32
CA LYS A 36 7.57 3.83 0.70
C LYS A 36 8.78 3.71 -0.23
N ILE A 37 8.60 3.87 -1.54
CA ILE A 37 9.72 3.81 -2.50
C ILE A 37 10.72 4.95 -2.26
N LEU A 38 10.24 6.15 -1.90
CA LEU A 38 11.09 7.30 -1.61
C LEU A 38 11.92 7.14 -0.32
N GLU A 39 11.52 6.24 0.59
CA GLU A 39 12.29 5.90 1.79
C GLU A 39 13.47 4.96 1.50
N ILE A 40 13.50 4.32 0.33
CA ILE A 40 14.53 3.34 -0.03
C ILE A 40 15.76 4.07 -0.57
N PRO A 41 16.97 3.80 -0.04
CA PRO A 41 18.20 4.34 -0.60
C PRO A 41 18.36 3.97 -2.08
N GLY A 42 18.53 4.98 -2.95
CA GLY A 42 18.57 4.79 -4.40
C GLY A 42 17.19 4.68 -5.08
N GLY A 43 16.10 4.85 -4.31
CA GLY A 43 14.73 4.83 -4.78
C GLY A 43 14.43 3.55 -5.56
N PHE A 44 13.66 3.68 -6.65
CA PHE A 44 13.25 2.55 -7.49
C PHE A 44 14.43 1.71 -8.03
N LYS A 45 15.62 2.29 -8.21
CA LYS A 45 16.80 1.56 -8.72
C LYS A 45 17.57 0.82 -7.62
N GLY A 46 17.39 1.21 -6.36
CA GLY A 46 18.04 0.59 -5.21
C GLY A 46 17.19 -0.49 -4.53
N MET A 47 15.95 -0.69 -4.98
CA MET A 47 15.05 -1.68 -4.40
C MET A 47 15.52 -3.11 -4.68
N THR A 48 15.39 -3.96 -3.67
CA THR A 48 15.39 -5.41 -3.82
C THR A 48 14.01 -5.92 -4.21
N VAL A 49 13.90 -7.19 -4.58
CA VAL A 49 12.60 -7.83 -4.85
C VAL A 49 11.72 -7.85 -3.59
N ASP A 50 12.32 -8.05 -2.41
CA ASP A 50 11.60 -8.05 -1.14
C ASP A 50 11.07 -6.66 -0.78
N ASP A 51 11.82 -5.60 -1.10
CA ASP A 51 11.36 -4.22 -0.91
C ASP A 51 10.11 -3.93 -1.74
N VAL A 52 10.03 -4.45 -2.97
CA VAL A 52 8.85 -4.29 -3.84
C VAL A 52 7.65 -5.02 -3.24
N ALA A 53 7.86 -6.24 -2.72
CA ALA A 53 6.80 -6.97 -2.05
C ALA A 53 6.31 -6.23 -0.79
N GLU A 54 7.22 -5.66 0.00
CA GLU A 54 6.86 -4.89 1.19
C GLU A 54 6.15 -3.57 0.84
N CYS A 55 6.60 -2.86 -0.18
CA CYS A 55 5.92 -1.67 -0.72
C CYS A 55 4.51 -2.03 -1.19
N ALA A 56 4.33 -3.15 -1.91
CA ALA A 56 3.03 -3.61 -2.36
C ALA A 56 2.10 -4.00 -1.19
N ARG A 57 2.62 -4.64 -0.14
CA ARG A 57 1.84 -4.93 1.08
C ARG A 57 1.42 -3.66 1.80
N PHE A 58 2.33 -2.71 1.98
CA PHE A 58 2.03 -1.44 2.64
C PHE A 58 1.00 -0.61 1.86
N ALA A 59 1.13 -0.57 0.53
CA ALA A 59 0.17 0.09 -0.34
C ALA A 59 -1.21 -0.59 -0.29
N ASN A 60 -1.27 -1.93 -0.26
CA ASN A 60 -2.52 -2.67 -0.06
C ASN A 60 -3.20 -2.30 1.26
N ALA A 61 -2.44 -2.14 2.34
CA ALA A 61 -2.97 -1.70 3.63
C ALA A 61 -3.59 -0.31 3.55
N ALA A 62 -2.96 0.64 2.84
CA ALA A 62 -3.50 1.97 2.64
C ALA A 62 -4.81 1.96 1.84
N GLY A 63 -4.84 1.22 0.72
CA GLY A 63 -6.05 1.09 -0.11
C GLY A 63 -7.20 0.41 0.65
N ALA A 64 -6.90 -0.64 1.42
CA ALA A 64 -7.90 -1.31 2.27
C ALA A 64 -8.46 -0.36 3.34
N LEU A 65 -7.60 0.40 4.03
CA LEU A 65 -8.05 1.37 5.04
C LEU A 65 -8.90 2.49 4.44
N ALA A 66 -8.52 3.04 3.28
CA ALA A 66 -9.33 4.04 2.59
C ALA A 66 -10.73 3.51 2.26
N ALA A 67 -10.83 2.23 1.89
CA ALA A 67 -12.11 1.61 1.58
C ALA A 67 -13.07 1.45 2.80
N THR A 68 -12.58 1.68 4.02
CA THR A 68 -13.39 1.58 5.26
C THR A 68 -14.14 2.88 5.61
N GLN A 69 -13.91 3.96 4.86
CA GLN A 69 -14.50 5.27 5.10
C GLN A 69 -15.10 5.84 3.81
N LYS A 70 -16.04 6.77 3.95
CA LYS A 70 -16.74 7.35 2.81
C LYS A 70 -15.97 8.53 2.21
N GLY A 71 -15.91 8.58 0.87
CA GLY A 71 -15.37 9.69 0.09
C GLY A 71 -13.86 9.63 -0.15
N GLY A 72 -13.40 10.11 -1.31
CA GLY A 72 -12.00 9.96 -1.76
C GLY A 72 -10.95 10.58 -0.83
N ILE A 73 -10.87 11.92 -0.80
CA ILE A 73 -9.86 12.64 0.01
C ILE A 73 -10.07 12.43 1.53
N PRO A 74 -11.29 12.55 2.08
CA PRO A 74 -11.51 12.40 3.52
C PRO A 74 -11.19 11.00 4.06
N ALA A 75 -11.29 9.96 3.22
CA ALA A 75 -10.97 8.58 3.61
C ALA A 75 -9.48 8.24 3.53
N LEU A 76 -8.63 9.12 2.96
CA LEU A 76 -7.20 8.85 2.85
C LEU A 76 -6.58 8.65 4.25
N PRO A 77 -5.99 7.49 4.54
CA PRO A 77 -5.34 7.27 5.83
C PRO A 77 -4.02 8.03 5.89
N ASP A 78 -3.70 8.56 7.08
CA ASP A 78 -2.35 9.07 7.34
C ASP A 78 -1.33 7.94 7.51
N ARG A 79 -0.04 8.31 7.50
CA ARG A 79 1.07 7.36 7.62
C ARG A 79 0.98 6.51 8.89
N ALA A 80 0.68 7.11 10.03
CA ALA A 80 0.64 6.43 11.31
C ALA A 80 -0.47 5.38 11.37
N ARG A 81 -1.63 5.67 10.78
CA ARG A 81 -2.77 4.75 10.67
C ARG A 81 -2.43 3.56 9.79
N ILE A 82 -1.77 3.78 8.65
CA ILE A 82 -1.32 2.68 7.77
C ILE A 82 -0.30 1.82 8.51
N GLU A 83 0.70 2.41 9.16
CA GLU A 83 1.72 1.65 9.90
C GLU A 83 1.13 0.80 11.03
N ARG A 84 0.17 1.34 11.79
CA ARG A 84 -0.51 0.60 12.84
C ARG A 84 -1.22 -0.63 12.27
N PHE A 85 -2.07 -0.43 11.27
CA PHE A 85 -2.78 -1.52 10.60
C PHE A 85 -1.83 -2.55 9.97
N PHE A 86 -0.75 -2.07 9.36
CA PHE A 86 0.24 -2.91 8.70
C PHE A 86 1.03 -3.78 9.69
N ARG A 87 1.27 -3.30 10.92
CA ARG A 87 1.92 -4.08 11.99
C ARG A 87 0.99 -5.07 12.66
N GLU A 88 -0.29 -4.71 12.84
CA GLU A 88 -1.29 -5.57 13.49
C GLU A 88 -1.65 -6.81 12.65
N LEU A 89 -1.41 -6.75 11.33
CA LEU A 89 -1.76 -7.81 10.37
C LEU A 89 -0.54 -8.45 9.68
N LYS A 90 0.67 -8.17 10.17
CA LYS A 90 1.92 -8.84 9.75
C LYS A 90 2.09 -10.13 10.53
#